data_AF-A0A1C5MY37-F1
#
_entry.id   AF-A0A1C5MY37-F1
#
_cell.length_a   1.000
_cell.length_b   1.000
_cell.length_c   1.000
_cell.angle_alpha   90.00
_cell.angle_beta   90.00
_cell.angle_gamma   90.00
#
_symmetry.space_group_name_H-M   'P 1'
#
loop_
_entity.id
_entity.type
_entity.pdbx_description
1 polymer ?
#
loop_
_entity_poly.entity_id
_entity_poly.type
_entity_poly.pdbx_seq_one_letter_code
_entity_poly.pdbx_strand_id
1 'polypeptide(L)'
;MHKIGDEPFCFGDFSYEHLQHSANTDPLDACFIGDRCWISSDVMYILIKVLNYYRERYIATKNKDYWWQMIQLLPSSYNQRRTVMLNYEVLANIYKSRKNHKLDEWRIFCDWIKELPYSEIITGKSEMSGKEEENEQNK
;
A
#
# COMPACT_ATOMS: atom_id res chain seq x y z
N MET A 1 -6.40 7.99 -7.03
CA MET A 1 -5.22 8.64 -6.42
C MET A 1 -4.85 9.87 -7.22
N HIS A 2 -4.84 11.02 -6.56
CA HIS A 2 -4.59 12.34 -7.15
C HIS A 2 -3.20 12.86 -6.79
N LYS A 3 -2.79 13.96 -7.41
CA LYS A 3 -1.54 14.65 -7.05
C LYS A 3 -1.74 15.40 -5.73
N ILE A 4 -0.71 15.40 -4.88
CA ILE A 4 -0.72 16.16 -3.62
C ILE A 4 -0.92 17.64 -3.93
N GLY A 5 -1.92 18.25 -3.30
CA GLY A 5 -2.26 19.67 -3.47
C GLY A 5 -3.33 19.95 -4.52
N ASP A 6 -3.55 19.05 -5.49
CA ASP A 6 -4.55 19.27 -6.55
C ASP A 6 -5.97 19.03 -6.03
N GLU A 7 -6.18 17.95 -5.28
CA GLU A 7 -7.47 17.57 -4.67
C GLU A 7 -7.35 17.49 -3.13
N PRO A 8 -8.46 17.67 -2.39
CA PRO A 8 -8.47 17.50 -0.94
C PRO A 8 -8.27 16.03 -0.56
N PHE A 9 -7.49 15.80 0.50
CA PHE A 9 -7.28 14.46 1.04
C PHE A 9 -8.58 13.88 1.58
N CYS A 10 -8.84 12.61 1.28
CA CYS A 10 -9.95 11.84 1.81
C CYS A 10 -9.44 10.53 2.45
N PHE A 11 -10.33 9.80 3.13
CA PHE A 11 -9.98 8.53 3.77
C PHE A 11 -9.44 7.50 2.76
N GLY A 12 -10.01 7.49 1.54
CA GLY A 12 -9.61 6.58 0.46
C GLY A 12 -8.19 6.76 -0.07
N ASP A 13 -7.53 7.86 0.28
CA ASP A 13 -6.13 8.10 -0.10
C ASP A 13 -5.13 7.37 0.79
N PHE A 14 -5.59 6.71 1.85
CA PHE A 14 -4.76 5.98 2.81
C PHE A 14 -5.15 4.50 2.86
N SER A 15 -4.26 3.64 3.35
CA SER A 15 -4.63 2.32 3.85
C SER A 15 -5.30 2.49 5.21
N TYR A 16 -6.58 2.14 5.26
CA TYR A 16 -7.43 2.27 6.45
C TYR A 16 -8.20 0.99 6.78
N GLU A 17 -8.01 -0.08 6.02
CA GLU A 17 -8.80 -1.31 6.04
C GLU A 17 -8.73 -2.05 7.38
N HIS A 18 -7.61 -1.87 8.09
CA HIS A 18 -7.34 -2.48 9.38
C HIS A 18 -7.47 -1.50 10.56
N LEU A 19 -7.92 -0.27 10.32
CA LEU A 19 -8.16 0.67 11.42
C LEU A 19 -9.35 0.21 12.26
N GLN A 20 -9.19 0.28 13.57
CA GLN A 20 -10.31 0.07 14.48
C GLN A 20 -11.34 1.20 14.30
N HIS A 21 -12.61 0.82 14.23
CA HIS A 21 -13.74 1.74 14.09
C HIS A 21 -14.61 1.82 15.37
N SER A 22 -14.39 0.90 16.33
CA SER A 22 -15.05 0.89 17.63
C SER A 22 -14.03 1.11 18.73
N ALA A 23 -14.45 1.81 19.79
CA ALA A 23 -13.64 1.97 20.99
C ALA A 23 -13.42 0.62 21.68
N ASN A 24 -12.28 0.47 22.36
CA ASN A 24 -12.09 -0.65 23.25
C ASN A 24 -13.09 -0.52 24.41
N THR A 25 -13.85 -1.59 24.65
CA THR A 25 -14.85 -1.63 25.72
C THR A 25 -14.20 -1.77 27.10
N ASP A 26 -12.92 -2.17 27.16
CA ASP A 26 -12.14 -2.22 28.39
C ASP A 26 -11.57 -0.84 28.74
N PRO A 27 -12.04 -0.18 29.81
CA PRO A 27 -11.56 1.14 30.21
C PRO A 27 -10.10 1.15 30.66
N LEU A 28 -9.50 -0.01 31.02
CA LEU A 28 -8.10 -0.11 31.45
C LEU A 28 -7.11 -0.20 30.28
N ASP A 29 -7.60 -0.47 29.07
CA ASP A 29 -6.80 -0.65 27.85
C ASP A 29 -7.22 0.29 26.70
N ALA A 30 -8.27 1.10 26.90
CA ALA A 30 -8.68 2.13 25.96
C ALA A 30 -7.73 3.34 25.99
N CYS A 31 -7.49 3.94 24.82
CA CYS A 31 -6.62 5.12 24.70
C CYS A 31 -7.39 6.40 25.05
N PHE A 32 -7.07 7.01 26.19
CA PHE A 32 -7.65 8.29 26.61
C PHE A 32 -6.66 9.44 26.44
N ILE A 33 -7.14 10.55 25.88
CA ILE A 33 -6.42 11.84 25.88
C ILE A 33 -7.36 12.86 26.51
N GLY A 34 -7.08 13.22 27.77
CA GLY A 34 -8.03 13.93 28.63
C GLY A 34 -9.28 13.09 28.90
N ASP A 35 -10.45 13.72 28.86
CA ASP A 35 -11.73 13.05 29.15
C ASP A 35 -12.35 12.32 27.94
N ARG A 36 -11.61 12.19 26.84
CA ARG A 36 -12.10 11.53 25.61
C ARG A 36 -11.32 10.27 25.32
N CYS A 37 -12.05 9.20 25.01
CA CYS A 37 -11.50 8.00 24.39
C CYS A 37 -11.25 8.28 22.90
N TRP A 38 -10.10 7.83 22.41
CA TRP A 38 -9.69 7.98 21.03
C TRP A 38 -9.58 6.63 20.36
N ILE A 39 -10.01 6.57 19.10
CA ILE A 39 -9.89 5.40 18.24
C ILE A 39 -8.95 5.75 17.08
N SER A 40 -8.29 4.77 16.48
CA SER A 40 -7.39 4.97 15.33
C SER A 40 -8.07 5.73 14.18
N SER A 41 -9.37 5.52 13.96
CA SER A 41 -10.16 6.27 12.98
C SER A 41 -10.27 7.76 13.28
N ASP A 42 -10.38 8.14 14.56
CA ASP A 42 -10.44 9.55 14.97
C ASP A 42 -9.11 10.25 14.70
N VAL A 43 -8.00 9.58 14.99
CA VAL A 43 -6.65 10.10 14.72
C VAL A 43 -6.46 10.32 13.22
N MET A 44 -6.85 9.35 12.39
CA MET A 44 -6.80 9.48 10.93
C MET A 44 -7.67 10.64 10.44
N TYR A 45 -8.88 10.80 10.99
CA TYR A 45 -9.76 11.91 10.65
C TYR A 45 -9.15 13.28 10.98
N ILE A 46 -8.49 13.42 12.13
CA ILE A 46 -7.77 14.66 12.47
C ILE A 46 -6.60 14.90 11.55
N LEU A 47 -5.81 13.86 11.24
CA LEU A 47 -4.68 13.97 10.33
C LEU A 47 -5.13 14.51 8.96
N ILE A 48 -6.21 13.95 8.39
CA ILE A 48 -6.79 14.41 7.13
C ILE A 48 -7.21 15.89 7.21
N LYS A 49 -7.85 16.30 8.31
CA LYS A 49 -8.22 17.72 8.53
C LYS A 49 -7.00 18.63 8.55
N VAL A 50 -5.95 18.25 9.27
CA VAL A 50 -4.71 19.03 9.39
C VAL A 50 -4.01 19.12 8.03
N LEU A 51 -3.93 18.03 7.28
CA LEU A 51 -3.37 18.01 5.93
C LEU A 51 -4.15 18.94 4.98
N ASN A 52 -5.48 18.88 5.01
CA ASN A 52 -6.33 19.75 4.19
C ASN A 52 -6.23 21.22 4.60
N TYR A 53 -6.10 21.52 5.88
CA TYR A 53 -5.83 22.88 6.35
C TYR A 53 -4.52 23.42 5.74
N TYR A 54 -3.42 22.68 5.82
CA TYR A 54 -2.15 23.11 5.23
C TYR A 54 -2.20 23.19 3.70
N ARG A 55 -2.97 22.31 3.05
CA ARG A 55 -3.24 22.38 1.61
C ARG A 55 -3.90 23.70 1.23
N GLU A 56 -4.98 24.08 1.90
CA GLU A 56 -5.70 25.33 1.64
C GLU A 56 -4.81 26.54 1.87
N ARG A 57 -4.05 26.55 2.98
CA ARG A 57 -3.08 27.61 3.27
C ARG A 57 -1.99 27.72 2.20
N TYR A 58 -1.48 26.58 1.72
CA TYR A 58 -0.52 26.56 0.62
C TYR A 58 -1.12 27.10 -0.68
N ILE A 59 -2.35 26.69 -1.03
CA ILE A 59 -3.01 27.17 -2.27
C ILE A 59 -3.21 28.70 -2.21
N ALA A 60 -3.66 29.22 -1.08
CA ALA A 60 -3.94 30.64 -0.90
C ALA A 60 -2.68 31.52 -0.85
N THR A 61 -1.62 31.07 -0.17
CA THR A 61 -0.42 31.89 0.08
C THR A 61 0.76 31.56 -0.83
N LYS A 62 0.78 30.36 -1.43
CA LYS A 62 1.93 29.76 -2.14
C LYS A 62 3.21 29.69 -1.31
N ASN A 63 3.14 29.85 0.02
CA ASN A 63 4.29 29.72 0.91
C ASN A 63 4.68 28.23 1.07
N LYS A 64 5.92 27.90 0.71
CA LYS A 64 6.48 26.54 0.83
C LYS A 64 6.52 26.00 2.26
N ASP A 65 6.47 26.84 3.28
CA ASP A 65 6.40 26.37 4.68
C ASP A 65 5.18 25.46 4.91
N TYR A 66 4.01 25.84 4.37
CA TYR A 66 2.79 25.04 4.45
C TYR A 66 2.87 23.77 3.61
N TRP A 67 3.58 23.83 2.47
CA TRP A 67 3.84 22.64 1.67
C TRP A 67 4.66 21.62 2.44
N TRP A 68 5.72 22.05 3.12
CA TRP A 68 6.54 21.16 3.94
C TRP A 68 5.76 20.55 5.09
N GLN A 69 4.81 21.27 5.71
CA GLN A 69 3.93 20.67 6.73
C GLN A 69 3.12 19.50 6.17
N MET A 70 2.55 19.63 4.96
CA MET A 70 1.86 18.50 4.32
C MET A 70 2.81 17.32 4.09
N ILE A 71 4.00 17.58 3.53
CA ILE A 71 4.95 16.50 3.19
C ILE A 71 5.46 15.78 4.44
N GLN A 72 5.75 16.50 5.52
CA GLN A 72 6.27 15.90 6.76
C GLN A 72 5.21 15.13 7.54
N LEU A 73 3.94 15.52 7.43
CA LEU A 73 2.83 14.87 8.14
C LEU A 73 2.24 13.69 7.36
N LEU A 74 2.57 13.52 6.08
CA LEU A 74 2.05 12.41 5.28
C LEU A 74 2.51 11.06 5.87
N PRO A 75 1.58 10.22 6.36
CA PRO A 75 1.90 8.94 6.94
C PRO A 75 2.31 7.94 5.86
N SER A 76 3.01 6.88 6.27
CA SER A 76 3.35 5.76 5.40
C SER A 76 2.13 5.02 4.83
N SER A 77 0.96 5.16 5.48
CA SER A 77 -0.30 4.61 4.98
C SER A 77 -0.84 5.33 3.75
N TYR A 78 -0.28 6.48 3.35
CA TYR A 78 -0.72 7.17 2.13
C TYR A 78 -0.45 6.31 0.88
N ASN A 79 -1.49 6.03 0.12
CA ASN A 79 -1.42 5.20 -1.07
C ASN A 79 -0.68 5.96 -2.18
N GLN A 80 0.45 5.41 -2.65
CA GLN A 80 1.31 6.05 -3.64
C GLN A 80 1.27 5.34 -5.00
N ARG A 81 1.11 6.11 -6.07
CA ARG A 81 1.22 5.65 -7.45
C ARG A 81 2.59 6.01 -7.97
N ARG A 82 3.32 4.97 -8.38
CA ARG A 82 4.64 5.10 -9.01
C ARG A 82 4.59 4.41 -10.37
N THR A 83 5.27 5.00 -11.34
CA THR A 83 5.56 4.35 -12.62
C THR A 83 6.97 3.81 -12.55
N VAL A 84 7.14 2.53 -12.85
CA VAL A 84 8.43 1.86 -12.88
C VAL A 84 8.66 1.27 -14.27
N MET A 85 9.91 1.28 -14.72
CA MET A 85 10.35 0.61 -15.94
C MET A 85 11.21 -0.57 -15.52
N LEU A 86 10.81 -1.78 -15.90
CA LEU A 86 11.46 -3.03 -15.49
C LEU A 86 11.73 -3.87 -16.74
N ASN A 87 12.89 -4.52 -16.79
CA ASN A 87 13.17 -5.55 -17.79
C ASN A 87 12.79 -6.93 -17.23
N TYR A 88 12.80 -7.95 -18.09
CA TYR A 88 12.37 -9.30 -17.71
C TYR A 88 13.33 -9.99 -16.73
N GLU A 89 14.63 -9.68 -16.79
CA GLU A 89 15.62 -10.19 -15.84
C GLU A 89 15.37 -9.67 -14.42
N VAL A 90 15.05 -8.39 -14.29
CA VAL A 90 14.67 -7.76 -13.02
C VAL A 90 13.36 -8.38 -12.50
N LEU A 91 12.37 -8.60 -13.36
CA LEU A 91 11.14 -9.28 -12.98
C LEU A 91 11.41 -10.73 -12.52
N ALA A 92 12.35 -11.45 -13.13
CA ALA A 92 12.69 -12.81 -12.75
C ALA A 92 13.31 -12.84 -11.34
N ASN A 93 14.19 -11.89 -11.05
CA ASN A 93 14.79 -11.72 -9.73
C ASN A 93 13.74 -11.35 -8.66
N ILE A 94 12.82 -10.44 -8.99
CA ILE A 94 11.71 -10.07 -8.09
C ILE A 94 10.81 -11.28 -7.84
N TYR A 95 10.35 -11.96 -8.88
CA TYR A 95 9.47 -13.11 -8.76
C TYR A 95 10.11 -14.22 -7.90
N LYS A 96 11.38 -14.55 -8.16
CA LYS A 96 12.13 -15.55 -7.38
C LYS A 96 12.18 -15.20 -5.89
N SER A 97 12.42 -13.93 -5.55
CA SER A 97 12.54 -13.48 -4.15
C SER A 97 11.19 -13.24 -3.45
N ARG A 98 10.12 -12.98 -4.20
CA ARG A 98 8.83 -12.52 -3.65
C ARG A 98 7.65 -13.48 -3.82
N LYS A 99 7.75 -14.52 -4.64
CA LYS A 99 6.64 -15.45 -4.91
C LYS A 99 6.02 -16.12 -3.67
N ASN A 100 6.83 -16.35 -2.63
CA ASN A 100 6.39 -16.99 -1.38
C ASN A 100 6.37 -15.98 -0.21
N HIS A 101 6.28 -14.69 -0.51
CA HIS A 101 6.30 -13.65 0.51
C HIS A 101 5.02 -13.67 1.37
N LYS A 102 5.11 -13.16 2.60
CA LYS A 102 3.99 -13.13 3.56
C LYS A 102 2.92 -12.09 3.20
N LEU A 103 3.35 -10.95 2.68
CA LEU A 103 2.49 -9.86 2.24
C LEU A 103 1.73 -10.22 0.96
N ASP A 104 0.43 -9.97 0.95
CA ASP A 104 -0.47 -10.31 -0.15
C ASP A 104 -0.22 -9.42 -1.38
N GLU A 105 0.23 -8.18 -1.20
CA GLU A 105 0.56 -7.27 -2.29
C GLU A 105 1.67 -7.83 -3.18
N TRP A 106 2.65 -8.53 -2.59
CA TRP A 106 3.69 -9.21 -3.35
C TRP A 106 3.18 -10.42 -4.10
N ARG A 107 2.17 -11.12 -3.56
CA ARG A 107 1.53 -12.26 -4.23
C ARG A 107 0.72 -11.77 -5.43
N ILE A 108 -0.10 -10.74 -5.25
CA ILE A 108 -0.84 -10.07 -6.33
C ILE A 108 0.12 -9.61 -7.43
N PHE A 109 1.24 -8.98 -7.07
CA PHE A 109 2.26 -8.58 -8.05
C PHE A 109 2.88 -9.77 -8.78
N CYS A 110 3.18 -10.86 -8.08
CA CYS A 110 3.72 -12.08 -8.69
C CYS A 110 2.68 -12.81 -9.56
N ASP A 111 1.39 -12.72 -9.24
CA ASP A 111 0.31 -13.25 -10.06
C ASP A 111 0.17 -12.46 -11.36
N TRP A 112 0.22 -11.13 -11.28
CA TRP A 112 0.28 -10.26 -12.46
C TRP A 112 1.49 -10.58 -13.37
N ILE A 113 2.67 -10.89 -12.80
CA ILE A 113 3.84 -11.30 -13.60
C ILE A 113 3.55 -12.54 -14.46
N LYS A 114 2.72 -13.47 -13.99
CA LYS A 114 2.38 -14.69 -14.74
C LYS A 114 1.52 -14.41 -15.98
N GLU A 115 0.82 -13.29 -16.00
CA GLU A 115 -0.03 -12.84 -17.11
C GLU A 115 0.77 -12.15 -18.23
N LEU A 116 2.04 -11.83 -18.00
CA LEU A 116 2.89 -11.20 -19.00
C LEU A 116 3.24 -12.17 -20.15
N PRO A 117 3.43 -11.66 -21.38
CA PRO A 117 3.95 -12.48 -22.48
C PRO A 117 5.31 -13.06 -22.12
N TYR A 118 5.53 -14.35 -22.42
CA TYR A 118 6.75 -15.08 -22.08
C TYR A 118 7.08 -15.14 -20.58
N SER A 119 6.05 -15.19 -19.72
CA SER A 119 6.22 -15.25 -18.26
C SER A 119 6.94 -16.52 -17.80
N GLU A 120 6.99 -17.58 -18.61
CA GLU A 120 7.78 -18.79 -18.39
C GLU A 120 9.27 -18.50 -18.18
N ILE A 121 9.84 -17.52 -18.89
CA ILE A 121 11.24 -17.11 -18.75
C ILE A 121 11.47 -16.46 -17.37
N ILE A 122 10.45 -15.74 -16.87
CA ILE A 122 10.49 -15.03 -15.59
C ILE A 122 10.26 -16.00 -14.42
N THR A 123 9.30 -16.90 -14.57
CA THR A 123 8.82 -17.79 -13.50
C THR A 123 9.63 -19.08 -13.38
N GLY A 124 10.47 -19.39 -14.37
CA GLY A 124 11.27 -20.61 -14.42
C GLY A 124 10.46 -21.86 -14.71
N LYS A 125 9.23 -21.72 -15.21
CA LYS A 125 8.40 -22.84 -15.70
C LYS A 125 8.84 -23.24 -17.11
N SER A 126 10.08 -23.69 -17.26
CA SER A 126 10.55 -24.33 -18.50
C SER A 126 10.27 -25.83 -18.42
N GLU A 127 9.27 -26.32 -19.15
CA GLU A 127 9.07 -27.70 -19.65
C GLU A 127 9.23 -28.91 -18.68
N MET A 128 9.30 -28.71 -17.36
CA MET A 128 9.39 -29.83 -16.41
C MET A 128 8.04 -30.34 -15.88
N SER A 129 6.94 -29.61 -16.09
CA SER A 129 5.61 -30.09 -15.69
C SER A 129 5.03 -31.15 -16.64
N GLY A 130 5.65 -31.40 -17.81
CA GLY A 130 5.24 -32.46 -18.73
C GLY A 130 5.93 -33.81 -18.50
N LYS A 131 6.95 -33.89 -17.62
CA LYS A 131 7.72 -35.12 -17.37
C LYS A 131 7.41 -35.79 -16.03
N GLU A 132 6.72 -35.11 -15.13
CA GLU A 132 6.27 -35.71 -13.88
C GLU A 132 4.99 -36.55 -14.09
N GLU A 133 4.11 -36.16 -15.02
CA GLU A 133 2.88 -36.93 -15.32
C GLU A 133 3.14 -38.23 -16.11
N GLU A 134 4.21 -38.33 -16.93
CA GLU A 134 4.57 -39.57 -17.63
C GLU A 134 5.21 -40.64 -16.71
N ASN A 135 5.76 -40.24 -15.55
CA ASN A 135 6.38 -41.18 -14.61
C ASN A 135 5.40 -41.75 -13.58
N GLU A 136 4.23 -41.15 -13.37
CA GLU A 136 3.17 -41.69 -12.51
C GLU A 136 2.19 -42.63 -13.25
N GLN A 137 2.10 -42.55 -14.58
CA GLN A 137 1.29 -43.49 -15.37
C GLN A 137 2.03 -44.80 -15.75
N ASN A 138 3.34 -44.89 -15.49
CA ASN A 138 4.18 -46.06 -15.76
C ASN A 138 4.65 -46.80 -14.49
N LYS A 139 3.92 -46.69 -13.39
CA LYS A 139 4.19 -47.41 -12.14
C LYS A 139 3.02 -48.28 -11.69
#